data_AF-A0A1F7GL65-F1
#
_entry.id   AF-A0A1F7GL65-F1
#
_cell.length_a   1.000
_cell.length_b   1.000
_cell.length_c   1.000
_cell.angle_alpha   90.00
_cell.angle_beta   90.00
_cell.angle_gamma   90.00
#
_symmetry.space_group_name_H-M   'P 1'
#
loop_
_entity.id
_entity.type
_entity.pdbx_description
1 polymer ?
#
loop_
_entity_poly.entity_id
_entity_poly.type
_entity_poly.pdbx_seq_one_letter_code
_entity_poly.pdbx_strand_id
1 'polypeptide(L)'
;MNLEARDSVRRHRAQAPLIDRVDRYLRREDTILAHVAAWFSPDVPENSEFPGHYYLGSHRKRWLVDVPFGIAGTAITAIPIAVFGTAVWLEDHGPIFYLDERMGPHGETIQVRKIRSMRLGADKISPEEVDRINLSVGPGDDPRNTRVGRVMRRFEIDEMPQFWQVLKGEFSMNGIRVMKQSFRDSMAKSVDPGDMEKWDAAYDRGPGIYNPNASRTKHRKDDKKRIHDDLLYDRRASLGFDFYLQTVTDLRMIGMFRTWATARSYAPLKDVVVDDIPFQIAVLTHQEWNFAKHFINELALETALLERMKAEGENGHFLDIGASIGIYSSLALRNGMSVTAFEPDPQSFGRLMANTEINAQRRGQVQLIDVALSDETGSAALFSDGIEHGCPSLRRTLDQSTFVEVPTFTLDELILNGLIDRPTFIKIDVEGAEMNVLRGGAQYFSSPEAADIFIEVHPDFLPLFDSSAEEVIGTLTDEFGYTLVSSMHKQNEVVMSFSKRG
;
A
#
# COMPACT_ATOMS: atom_id res chain seq x y z
N MET A 1 12.40 30.37 -29.93
CA MET A 1 12.66 29.77 -28.61
C MET A 1 14.03 30.24 -28.15
N ASN A 2 14.08 31.05 -27.09
CA ASN A 2 15.23 31.88 -26.72
C ASN A 2 16.45 31.04 -26.25
N LEU A 3 17.68 31.49 -26.53
CA LEU A 3 18.92 30.76 -26.21
C LEU A 3 19.07 30.50 -24.70
N GLU A 4 18.62 31.43 -23.86
CA GLU A 4 18.59 31.30 -22.40
C GLU A 4 17.61 30.21 -21.90
N ALA A 5 16.49 30.00 -22.61
CA ALA A 5 15.56 28.92 -22.30
C ALA A 5 16.16 27.55 -22.65
N ARG A 6 16.99 27.45 -23.71
CA ARG A 6 17.72 26.21 -24.04
C ARG A 6 18.81 25.89 -23.01
N ASP A 7 19.50 26.89 -22.49
CA ASP A 7 20.54 26.71 -21.47
C ASP A 7 19.99 26.49 -20.05
N SER A 8 18.80 27.02 -19.75
CA SER A 8 18.05 26.72 -18.52
C SER A 8 17.57 25.25 -18.51
N VAL A 9 17.03 24.76 -19.62
CA VAL A 9 16.60 23.37 -19.78
C VAL A 9 17.79 22.39 -19.76
N ARG A 10 18.95 22.79 -20.31
CA ARG A 10 20.19 22.00 -20.21
C ARG A 10 20.75 21.96 -18.77
N ARG A 11 20.69 23.07 -18.03
CA ARG A 11 21.12 23.15 -16.62
C ARG A 11 20.21 22.34 -15.68
N HIS A 12 18.89 22.38 -15.89
CA HIS A 12 17.94 21.52 -15.15
C HIS A 12 18.11 20.02 -15.50
N ARG A 13 18.48 19.69 -16.74
CA ARG A 13 18.83 18.29 -17.13
C ARG A 13 20.07 17.75 -16.43
N ALA A 14 21.03 18.61 -16.07
CA ALA A 14 22.28 18.20 -15.42
C ALA A 14 22.13 17.95 -13.91
N GLN A 15 21.09 18.51 -13.27
CA GLN A 15 20.83 18.43 -11.83
C GLN A 15 19.89 17.31 -11.41
N ALA A 16 19.29 16.56 -12.35
CA ALA A 16 18.50 15.40 -11.97
C ALA A 16 19.36 14.41 -11.15
N PRO A 17 18.86 13.89 -10.01
CA PRO A 17 19.54 12.87 -9.23
C PRO A 17 20.06 11.75 -10.14
N LEU A 18 21.23 11.19 -9.83
CA LEU A 18 21.80 10.08 -10.62
C LEU A 18 20.76 8.97 -10.85
N ILE A 19 19.94 8.71 -9.84
CA ILE A 19 18.79 7.79 -9.87
C ILE A 19 17.78 8.14 -10.96
N ASP A 20 17.32 9.39 -11.08
CA ASP A 20 16.37 9.82 -12.12
C ASP A 20 16.96 9.82 -13.53
N ARG A 21 18.29 9.96 -13.63
CA ARG A 21 19.00 9.82 -14.91
C ARG A 21 19.15 8.35 -15.30
N VAL A 22 19.45 7.48 -14.34
CA VAL A 22 19.55 6.02 -14.53
C VAL A 22 18.20 5.41 -14.83
N ASP A 23 17.15 5.79 -14.11
CA ASP A 23 15.79 5.30 -14.32
C ASP A 23 15.19 5.79 -15.66
N ARG A 24 15.41 7.06 -16.05
CA ARG A 24 15.05 7.51 -17.41
C ARG A 24 15.89 6.88 -18.51
N TYR A 25 17.16 6.55 -18.23
CA TYR A 25 18.03 5.86 -19.19
C TYR A 25 17.54 4.43 -19.40
N LEU A 26 17.29 3.66 -18.34
CA LEU A 26 16.85 2.26 -18.41
C LEU A 26 15.44 2.09 -19.02
N ARG A 27 14.63 3.15 -19.07
CA ARG A 27 13.31 3.17 -19.72
C ARG A 27 13.35 3.46 -21.24
N ARG A 28 14.53 3.81 -21.77
CA ARG A 28 14.68 4.15 -23.20
C ARG A 28 15.00 2.93 -24.06
N GLU A 29 14.40 2.91 -25.24
CA GLU A 29 14.60 1.89 -26.28
C GLU A 29 15.98 1.98 -26.96
N ASP A 30 16.71 3.08 -26.77
CA ASP A 30 17.93 3.42 -27.51
C ASP A 30 19.21 3.37 -26.66
N THR A 31 19.20 2.70 -25.52
CA THR A 31 20.40 2.61 -24.66
C THR A 31 21.51 1.76 -25.29
N ILE A 32 22.76 1.97 -24.87
CA ILE A 32 23.89 1.11 -25.27
C ILE A 32 23.58 -0.35 -24.90
N LEU A 33 22.96 -0.58 -23.74
CA LEU A 33 22.53 -1.91 -23.27
C LEU A 33 21.38 -2.51 -24.12
N ALA A 34 20.47 -1.69 -24.64
CA ALA A 34 19.46 -2.11 -25.61
C ALA A 34 20.08 -2.49 -26.97
N HIS A 35 21.15 -1.80 -27.39
CA HIS A 35 21.89 -2.15 -28.61
C HIS A 35 22.82 -3.36 -28.44
N VAL A 36 23.24 -3.69 -27.21
CA VAL A 36 23.88 -4.99 -26.92
C VAL A 36 22.91 -6.15 -27.15
N ALA A 37 21.58 -5.93 -27.17
CA ALA A 37 20.61 -6.98 -27.52
C ALA A 37 20.82 -7.57 -28.92
N ALA A 38 21.36 -6.79 -29.88
CA ALA A 38 21.73 -7.29 -31.21
C ALA A 38 22.91 -8.29 -31.17
N TRP A 39 23.74 -8.25 -30.13
CA TRP A 39 24.83 -9.20 -29.92
C TRP A 39 24.34 -10.56 -29.37
N PHE A 40 23.17 -10.55 -28.70
CA PHE A 40 22.60 -11.72 -28.05
C PHE A 40 21.54 -12.46 -28.87
N SER A 41 21.09 -11.92 -30.01
CA SER A 41 20.12 -12.59 -30.87
C SER A 41 20.60 -12.59 -32.33
N PRO A 42 21.36 -13.62 -32.77
CA PRO A 42 21.96 -13.66 -34.11
C PRO A 42 20.91 -13.91 -35.21
N ASP A 43 19.71 -14.36 -34.83
CA ASP A 43 18.59 -14.67 -35.72
C ASP A 43 17.59 -13.51 -35.87
N VAL A 44 17.95 -12.30 -35.43
CA VAL A 44 17.11 -11.10 -35.61
C VAL A 44 17.15 -10.71 -37.09
N PRO A 45 16.01 -10.67 -37.79
CA PRO A 45 15.98 -10.20 -39.18
C PRO A 45 16.56 -8.78 -39.27
N GLU A 46 17.36 -8.48 -40.31
CA GLU A 46 18.00 -7.16 -40.51
C GLU A 46 17.02 -5.98 -40.49
N ASN A 47 15.73 -6.23 -40.74
CA ASN A 47 14.64 -5.24 -40.76
C ASN A 47 13.71 -5.30 -39.54
N SER A 48 14.05 -6.06 -38.50
CA SER A 48 13.22 -6.16 -37.29
C SER A 48 13.37 -4.90 -36.44
N GLU A 49 12.33 -4.07 -36.38
CA GLU A 49 12.34 -2.84 -35.57
C GLU A 49 12.55 -3.10 -34.06
N PHE A 50 12.26 -4.32 -33.54
CA PHE A 50 12.37 -4.62 -32.10
C PHE A 50 12.74 -6.09 -31.78
N PRO A 51 13.85 -6.39 -31.08
CA PRO A 51 14.34 -7.78 -30.85
C PRO A 51 13.81 -8.46 -29.57
N GLY A 52 12.92 -7.83 -28.78
CA GLY A 52 12.57 -8.29 -27.43
C GLY A 52 11.92 -9.69 -27.36
N HIS A 53 11.04 -10.00 -28.32
CA HIS A 53 10.40 -11.31 -28.37
C HIS A 53 11.38 -12.46 -28.68
N TYR A 54 12.47 -12.18 -29.43
CA TYR A 54 13.55 -13.16 -29.63
C TYR A 54 14.37 -13.38 -28.36
N TYR A 55 14.51 -12.35 -27.51
CA TYR A 55 15.25 -12.44 -26.26
C TYR A 55 14.55 -13.32 -25.23
N LEU A 56 13.22 -13.18 -25.05
CA LEU A 56 12.47 -13.79 -23.96
C LEU A 56 12.54 -15.33 -23.91
N GLY A 57 12.55 -15.99 -25.06
CA GLY A 57 12.66 -17.45 -25.18
C GLY A 57 14.06 -17.94 -25.57
N SER A 58 15.06 -17.06 -25.62
CA SER A 58 16.39 -17.43 -26.12
C SER A 58 17.17 -18.31 -25.14
N HIS A 59 17.89 -19.30 -25.69
CA HIS A 59 18.87 -20.08 -24.95
C HIS A 59 19.95 -19.18 -24.30
N ARG A 60 20.23 -18.01 -24.87
CA ARG A 60 21.23 -17.08 -24.33
C ARG A 60 20.73 -16.34 -23.09
N LYS A 61 19.48 -15.87 -23.07
CA LYS A 61 18.85 -15.33 -21.85
C LYS A 61 18.91 -16.35 -20.72
N ARG A 62 18.57 -17.61 -21.04
CA ARG A 62 18.64 -18.73 -20.10
C ARG A 62 20.00 -18.84 -19.40
N TRP A 63 21.10 -18.85 -20.16
CA TRP A 63 22.44 -19.07 -19.60
C TRP A 63 23.11 -17.82 -19.02
N LEU A 64 22.69 -16.62 -19.44
CA LEU A 64 23.30 -15.37 -18.97
C LEU A 64 22.54 -14.72 -17.81
N VAL A 65 21.23 -14.97 -17.72
CA VAL A 65 20.36 -14.38 -16.70
C VAL A 65 19.79 -15.47 -15.80
N ASP A 66 18.97 -16.36 -16.34
CA ASP A 66 18.19 -17.27 -15.50
C ASP A 66 19.06 -18.22 -14.67
N VAL A 67 20.07 -18.84 -15.30
CA VAL A 67 20.95 -19.78 -14.61
C VAL A 67 21.84 -19.09 -13.56
N PRO A 68 22.59 -18.00 -13.88
CA PRO A 68 23.42 -17.33 -12.88
C PRO A 68 22.61 -16.76 -11.71
N PHE A 69 21.51 -16.04 -11.99
CA PHE A 69 20.67 -15.47 -10.95
C PHE A 69 19.87 -16.54 -10.20
N GLY A 70 19.45 -17.62 -10.87
CA GLY A 70 18.83 -18.76 -10.21
C GLY A 70 19.78 -19.49 -9.26
N ILE A 71 21.06 -19.65 -9.63
CA ILE A 71 22.09 -20.27 -8.76
C ILE A 71 22.32 -19.36 -7.55
N ALA A 72 22.57 -18.07 -7.78
CA ALA A 72 22.81 -17.11 -6.71
C ALA A 72 21.60 -17.01 -5.77
N GLY A 73 20.39 -16.86 -6.32
CA GLY A 73 19.14 -16.81 -5.58
C GLY A 73 18.89 -18.08 -4.77
N THR A 74 19.07 -19.27 -5.37
CA THR A 74 18.93 -20.56 -4.66
C THR A 74 19.95 -20.69 -3.52
N ALA A 75 21.22 -20.32 -3.76
CA ALA A 75 22.26 -20.40 -2.74
C ALA A 75 22.00 -19.44 -1.56
N ILE A 76 21.62 -18.19 -1.85
CA ILE A 76 21.30 -17.17 -0.82
C ILE A 76 20.06 -17.58 -0.03
N THR A 77 19.04 -18.09 -0.69
CA THR A 77 17.76 -18.42 -0.05
C THR A 77 17.72 -19.79 0.61
N ALA A 78 18.69 -20.67 0.38
CA ALA A 78 18.74 -21.99 1.00
C ALA A 78 18.68 -21.94 2.54
N ILE A 79 19.41 -21.01 3.16
CA ILE A 79 19.41 -20.84 4.62
C ILE A 79 18.04 -20.32 5.11
N PRO A 80 17.49 -19.20 4.60
CA PRO A 80 16.13 -18.77 4.93
C PRO A 80 15.07 -19.86 4.74
N ILE A 81 15.10 -20.58 3.62
CA ILE A 81 14.16 -21.67 3.35
C ILE A 81 14.26 -22.76 4.42
N ALA A 82 15.48 -23.15 4.82
CA ALA A 82 15.68 -24.14 5.87
C ALA A 82 15.17 -23.63 7.23
N VAL A 83 15.48 -22.39 7.61
CA VAL A 83 15.08 -21.79 8.89
C VAL A 83 13.56 -21.63 8.97
N PHE A 84 12.96 -20.94 7.99
CA PHE A 84 11.54 -20.66 7.98
C PHE A 84 10.71 -21.89 7.68
N GLY A 85 11.19 -22.79 6.82
CA GLY A 85 10.56 -24.07 6.56
C GLY A 85 10.52 -24.96 7.80
N THR A 86 11.62 -25.02 8.57
CA THR A 86 11.64 -25.73 9.86
C THR A 86 10.71 -25.07 10.87
N ALA A 87 10.69 -23.75 10.95
CA ALA A 87 9.81 -23.01 11.86
C ALA A 87 8.33 -23.27 11.56
N VAL A 88 7.93 -23.28 10.28
CA VAL A 88 6.57 -23.68 9.86
C VAL A 88 6.28 -25.13 10.22
N TRP A 89 7.22 -26.05 9.99
CA TRP A 89 7.05 -27.46 10.34
C TRP A 89 6.88 -27.65 11.86
N LEU A 90 7.60 -26.89 12.69
CA LEU A 90 7.45 -26.96 14.14
C LEU A 90 6.08 -26.45 14.64
N GLU A 91 5.39 -25.58 13.89
CA GLU A 91 4.09 -25.06 14.31
C GLU A 91 2.96 -26.10 14.29
N ASP A 92 2.91 -26.95 13.27
CA ASP A 92 1.78 -27.88 13.08
C ASP A 92 2.18 -29.25 12.48
N HIS A 93 3.48 -29.51 12.30
CA HIS A 93 4.05 -30.73 11.75
C HIS A 93 3.55 -31.10 10.33
N GLY A 94 2.96 -30.14 9.61
CA GLY A 94 2.54 -30.28 8.22
C GLY A 94 3.68 -30.15 7.21
N PRO A 95 3.41 -30.40 5.91
CA PRO A 95 4.42 -30.25 4.86
C PRO A 95 5.02 -28.84 4.82
N ILE A 96 6.33 -28.74 4.58
CA ILE A 96 7.02 -27.44 4.50
C ILE A 96 6.61 -26.67 3.25
N PHE A 97 6.46 -27.36 2.13
CA PHE A 97 6.16 -26.73 0.84
C PHE A 97 4.68 -26.85 0.49
N TYR A 98 4.15 -25.77 -0.06
CA TYR A 98 2.86 -25.71 -0.75
C TYR A 98 3.11 -25.60 -2.26
N LEU A 99 2.33 -26.30 -3.06
CA LEU A 99 2.40 -26.29 -4.52
C LEU A 99 1.14 -25.61 -5.05
N ASP A 100 1.32 -24.47 -5.72
CA ASP A 100 0.23 -23.68 -6.28
C ASP A 100 0.15 -23.89 -7.79
N GLU A 101 -0.98 -24.38 -8.29
CA GLU A 101 -1.18 -24.58 -9.72
C GLU A 101 -1.35 -23.24 -10.44
N ARG A 102 -0.55 -23.06 -11.49
CA ARG A 102 -0.49 -21.85 -12.29
C ARG A 102 -0.41 -22.18 -13.76
N MET A 103 -0.80 -21.22 -14.58
CA MET A 103 -0.62 -21.28 -16.02
C MET A 103 0.87 -21.29 -16.33
N GLY A 104 1.28 -22.20 -17.21
CA GLY A 104 2.60 -22.27 -17.82
C GLY A 104 2.56 -21.85 -19.28
N PRO A 105 3.72 -21.79 -19.95
CA PRO A 105 3.79 -21.55 -21.38
C PRO A 105 3.02 -22.61 -22.18
N HIS A 106 2.47 -22.24 -23.32
CA HIS A 106 1.84 -23.14 -24.30
C HIS A 106 0.67 -23.95 -23.72
N GLY A 107 -0.05 -23.37 -22.76
CA GLY A 107 -1.19 -24.01 -22.11
C GLY A 107 -0.82 -25.12 -21.13
N GLU A 108 0.46 -25.29 -20.79
CA GLU A 108 0.88 -26.21 -19.75
C GLU A 108 0.46 -25.71 -18.36
N THR A 109 0.39 -26.60 -17.37
CA THR A 109 0.18 -26.24 -15.97
C THR A 109 1.48 -26.45 -15.21
N ILE A 110 1.95 -25.41 -14.51
CA ILE A 110 3.14 -25.45 -13.67
C ILE A 110 2.75 -25.41 -12.20
N GLN A 111 3.52 -26.11 -11.36
CA GLN A 111 3.31 -26.16 -9.92
C GLN A 111 4.30 -25.24 -9.20
N VAL A 112 3.86 -24.00 -8.95
CA VAL A 112 4.69 -23.00 -8.27
C VAL A 112 4.89 -23.38 -6.82
N ARG A 113 6.13 -23.73 -6.49
CA ARG A 113 6.56 -24.07 -5.12
C ARG A 113 6.71 -22.84 -4.24
N LYS A 114 6.11 -22.90 -3.05
CA LYS A 114 6.22 -21.90 -1.98
C LYS A 114 6.48 -22.56 -0.64
N ILE A 115 7.09 -21.83 0.31
CA ILE A 115 7.04 -22.26 1.72
C ILE A 115 5.60 -22.09 2.19
N ARG A 116 5.05 -23.09 2.85
CA ARG A 116 3.68 -23.05 3.32
C ARG A 116 3.53 -21.96 4.39
N SER A 117 2.79 -20.91 4.06
CA SER A 117 2.47 -19.82 4.97
C SER A 117 1.11 -19.98 5.66
N MET A 118 0.33 -21.01 5.29
CA MET A 118 -1.03 -21.26 5.77
C MET A 118 -1.16 -22.59 6.52
N ARG A 119 -2.09 -22.68 7.47
CA ARG A 119 -2.43 -23.88 8.24
C ARG A 119 -3.00 -24.97 7.31
N LEU A 120 -2.89 -26.22 7.73
CA LEU A 120 -3.47 -27.34 6.97
C LEU A 120 -5.00 -27.21 6.90
N GLY A 121 -5.56 -27.44 5.72
CA GLY A 121 -7.00 -27.30 5.48
C GLY A 121 -7.47 -25.85 5.30
N ALA A 122 -6.56 -24.88 5.26
CA ALA A 122 -6.87 -23.48 5.00
C ALA A 122 -7.58 -23.23 3.65
N ASP A 123 -7.37 -24.11 2.69
CA ASP A 123 -8.02 -24.17 1.38
C ASP A 123 -9.51 -24.55 1.46
N LYS A 124 -9.92 -25.24 2.54
CA LYS A 124 -11.30 -25.66 2.78
C LYS A 124 -12.12 -24.60 3.53
N ILE A 125 -11.44 -23.63 4.13
CA ILE A 125 -12.08 -22.51 4.80
C ILE A 125 -12.58 -21.58 3.69
N SER A 126 -13.91 -21.48 3.54
CA SER A 126 -14.49 -20.64 2.50
C SER A 126 -14.09 -19.17 2.74
N PRO A 127 -14.01 -18.33 1.68
CA PRO A 127 -13.76 -16.90 1.87
C PRO A 127 -14.70 -16.29 2.92
N GLU A 128 -15.99 -16.66 2.88
CA GLU A 128 -17.00 -16.25 3.86
C GLU A 128 -16.69 -16.70 5.30
N GLU A 129 -16.04 -17.84 5.46
CA GLU A 129 -15.65 -18.40 6.76
C GLU A 129 -14.34 -17.81 7.27
N VAL A 130 -13.42 -17.45 6.37
CA VAL A 130 -12.24 -16.62 6.67
C VAL A 130 -12.68 -15.23 7.12
N ASP A 131 -13.63 -14.63 6.41
CA ASP A 131 -14.23 -13.35 6.76
C ASP A 131 -14.93 -13.47 8.11
N ARG A 132 -15.73 -14.53 8.35
CA ARG A 132 -16.35 -14.83 9.66
C ARG A 132 -15.33 -14.95 10.80
N ILE A 133 -14.17 -15.56 10.55
CA ILE A 133 -13.10 -15.68 11.55
C ILE A 133 -12.45 -14.32 11.76
N ASN A 134 -12.12 -13.58 10.70
CA ASN A 134 -11.62 -12.20 10.79
C ASN A 134 -12.56 -11.29 11.59
N LEU A 135 -13.86 -11.44 11.39
CA LEU A 135 -14.93 -10.76 12.14
C LEU A 135 -14.90 -11.09 13.65
N SER A 136 -14.40 -12.26 14.05
CA SER A 136 -14.38 -12.70 15.46
C SER A 136 -13.09 -12.39 16.24
N VAL A 137 -11.98 -12.04 15.56
CA VAL A 137 -10.67 -11.78 16.20
C VAL A 137 -10.10 -10.39 15.87
N GLY A 138 -10.86 -9.54 15.17
CA GLY A 138 -10.40 -8.28 14.60
C GLY A 138 -9.72 -8.47 13.24
N PRO A 139 -9.65 -7.41 12.38
CA PRO A 139 -8.93 -7.45 11.13
C PRO A 139 -7.44 -7.41 11.47
N GLY A 140 -6.87 -8.60 11.59
CA GLY A 140 -5.44 -8.87 11.61
C GLY A 140 -5.13 -9.91 10.53
N ASP A 141 -3.84 -10.01 10.19
CA ASP A 141 -3.28 -10.96 9.21
C ASP A 141 -4.11 -12.25 9.03
N ASP A 142 -4.48 -12.57 7.78
CA ASP A 142 -5.37 -13.69 7.38
C ASP A 142 -5.26 -14.91 8.33
N PRO A 143 -6.34 -15.35 8.99
CA PRO A 143 -6.36 -16.30 10.10
C PRO A 143 -5.97 -17.70 9.66
N ARG A 144 -6.00 -17.94 8.36
CA ARG A 144 -5.46 -19.13 7.74
C ARG A 144 -3.94 -19.20 7.84
N ASN A 145 -3.25 -18.08 8.08
CA ASN A 145 -1.79 -18.04 8.17
C ASN A 145 -1.27 -18.67 9.48
N THR A 146 -0.11 -19.33 9.37
CA THR A 146 0.72 -19.71 10.52
C THR A 146 1.36 -18.46 11.14
N ARG A 147 1.85 -18.52 12.39
CA ARG A 147 2.44 -17.33 13.03
C ARG A 147 3.70 -16.88 12.28
N VAL A 148 4.54 -17.84 11.91
CA VAL A 148 5.69 -17.68 11.02
C VAL A 148 5.25 -17.28 9.62
N GLY A 149 4.15 -17.85 9.12
CA GLY A 149 3.57 -17.54 7.82
C GLY A 149 3.25 -16.07 7.61
N ARG A 150 2.72 -15.40 8.64
CA ARG A 150 2.45 -13.96 8.62
C ARG A 150 3.72 -13.14 8.37
N VAL A 151 4.79 -13.47 9.08
CA VAL A 151 6.09 -12.81 8.91
C VAL A 151 6.64 -13.09 7.51
N MET A 152 6.58 -14.34 7.04
CA MET A 152 7.09 -14.70 5.72
C MET A 152 6.39 -13.95 4.59
N ARG A 153 5.05 -13.88 4.61
CA ARG A 153 4.26 -13.19 3.57
C ARG A 153 4.53 -11.69 3.52
N ARG A 154 4.78 -11.07 4.66
CA ARG A 154 5.14 -9.64 4.75
C ARG A 154 6.45 -9.31 4.03
N PHE A 155 7.38 -10.27 3.99
CA PHE A 155 8.69 -10.13 3.37
C PHE A 155 8.84 -10.98 2.08
N GLU A 156 7.75 -11.56 1.57
CA GLU A 156 7.72 -12.48 0.42
C GLU A 156 8.73 -13.66 0.52
N ILE A 157 9.08 -14.07 1.75
CA ILE A 157 10.01 -15.17 2.02
C ILE A 157 9.42 -16.52 1.57
N ASP A 158 8.09 -16.64 1.57
CA ASP A 158 7.39 -17.83 1.11
C ASP A 158 7.58 -18.10 -0.39
N GLU A 159 7.96 -17.09 -1.17
CA GLU A 159 8.21 -17.20 -2.62
C GLU A 159 9.66 -17.59 -2.97
N MET A 160 10.59 -17.56 -2.00
CA MET A 160 12.00 -17.88 -2.23
C MET A 160 12.29 -19.22 -2.92
N PRO A 161 11.53 -20.33 -2.72
CA PRO A 161 11.76 -21.57 -3.45
C PRO A 161 11.62 -21.46 -4.98
N GLN A 162 11.08 -20.35 -5.50
CA GLN A 162 10.95 -20.10 -6.93
C GLN A 162 12.29 -19.95 -7.66
N PHE A 163 13.38 -19.55 -7.00
CA PHE A 163 14.69 -19.50 -7.65
C PHE A 163 15.17 -20.88 -8.15
N TRP A 164 14.78 -21.96 -7.47
CA TRP A 164 15.07 -23.32 -7.92
C TRP A 164 14.24 -23.72 -9.16
N GLN A 165 13.01 -23.21 -9.27
CA GLN A 165 12.14 -23.46 -10.43
C GLN A 165 12.65 -22.73 -11.67
N VAL A 166 13.24 -21.55 -11.48
CA VAL A 166 14.03 -20.88 -12.53
C VAL A 166 15.14 -21.82 -13.00
N LEU A 167 15.92 -22.45 -12.13
CA LEU A 167 16.98 -23.39 -12.54
C LEU A 167 16.50 -24.62 -13.29
N LYS A 168 15.29 -25.10 -13.00
CA LYS A 168 14.67 -26.19 -13.75
C LYS A 168 14.15 -25.80 -15.13
N GLY A 169 13.88 -24.50 -15.34
CA GLY A 169 13.33 -24.00 -16.59
C GLY A 169 11.82 -24.04 -16.66
N GLU A 170 11.14 -24.14 -15.51
CA GLU A 170 9.68 -24.06 -15.42
C GLU A 170 9.18 -22.64 -15.74
N PHE A 171 9.99 -21.62 -15.46
CA PHE A 171 9.82 -20.22 -15.88
C PHE A 171 11.15 -19.46 -15.79
N SER A 172 11.15 -18.22 -16.27
CA SER A 172 12.32 -17.33 -16.34
C SER A 172 12.49 -16.48 -15.07
N MET A 173 13.67 -15.90 -14.87
CA MET A 173 13.90 -14.91 -13.82
C MET A 173 13.03 -13.66 -14.05
N ASN A 174 13.07 -13.13 -15.28
CA ASN A 174 12.24 -12.00 -15.71
C ASN A 174 11.27 -12.44 -16.80
N GLY A 175 10.01 -12.03 -16.71
CA GLY A 175 8.97 -12.47 -17.64
C GLY A 175 7.62 -11.86 -17.32
N ILE A 176 6.60 -12.30 -18.05
CA ILE A 176 5.21 -11.99 -17.69
C ILE A 176 4.85 -12.76 -16.42
N ARG A 177 4.08 -12.15 -15.51
CA ARG A 177 3.84 -12.74 -14.18
C ARG A 177 3.10 -14.07 -14.29
N VAL A 178 3.62 -15.11 -13.62
CA VAL A 178 2.93 -16.40 -13.46
C VAL A 178 1.59 -16.21 -12.74
N MET A 179 0.47 -16.63 -13.35
CA MET A 179 -0.88 -16.39 -12.84
C MET A 179 -1.78 -17.63 -12.93
N LYS A 180 -2.95 -17.59 -12.27
CA LYS A 180 -3.93 -18.67 -12.33
C LYS A 180 -4.76 -18.56 -13.61
N GLN A 181 -5.19 -19.69 -14.15
CA GLN A 181 -6.09 -19.74 -15.30
C GLN A 181 -7.36 -18.91 -15.04
N SER A 182 -7.97 -19.06 -13.86
CA SER A 182 -9.16 -18.32 -13.46
C SER A 182 -8.98 -16.79 -13.49
N PHE A 183 -7.76 -16.31 -13.22
CA PHE A 183 -7.44 -14.90 -13.25
C PHE A 183 -7.30 -14.40 -14.69
N ARG A 184 -6.63 -15.17 -15.54
CA ARG A 184 -6.58 -14.92 -16.99
C ARG A 184 -7.98 -14.86 -17.60
N ASP A 185 -8.87 -15.77 -17.21
CA ASP A 185 -10.25 -15.81 -17.71
C ASP A 185 -11.10 -14.64 -17.20
N SER A 186 -10.81 -14.11 -16.01
CA SER A 186 -11.41 -12.87 -15.52
C SER A 186 -10.92 -11.66 -16.32
N MET A 187 -9.63 -11.59 -16.60
CA MET A 187 -8.99 -10.52 -17.37
C MET A 187 -9.50 -10.49 -18.83
N ALA A 188 -9.75 -11.66 -19.42
CA ALA A 188 -10.33 -11.78 -20.76
C ALA A 188 -11.75 -11.19 -20.86
N LYS A 189 -12.46 -10.97 -19.75
CA LYS A 189 -13.78 -10.31 -19.73
C LYS A 189 -13.69 -8.79 -19.70
N SER A 190 -12.57 -8.23 -19.23
CA SER A 190 -12.38 -6.79 -19.00
C SER A 190 -11.55 -6.11 -20.10
N VAL A 191 -10.95 -6.88 -21.02
CA VAL A 191 -10.02 -6.40 -22.06
C VAL A 191 -10.47 -6.84 -23.46
N ASP A 192 -10.04 -6.09 -24.48
CA ASP A 192 -10.30 -6.41 -25.88
C ASP A 192 -9.74 -7.80 -26.26
N PRO A 193 -10.52 -8.65 -26.97
CA PRO A 193 -10.06 -9.98 -27.36
C PRO A 193 -8.75 -9.99 -28.16
N GLY A 194 -8.51 -8.99 -29.01
CA GLY A 194 -7.29 -8.89 -29.81
C GLY A 194 -6.06 -8.54 -28.98
N ASP A 195 -6.21 -7.76 -27.92
CA ASP A 195 -5.12 -7.50 -26.97
C ASP A 195 -4.86 -8.71 -26.06
N MET A 196 -5.92 -9.46 -25.72
CA MET A 196 -5.80 -10.71 -24.97
C MET A 196 -5.04 -11.79 -25.77
N GLU A 197 -5.31 -11.92 -27.07
CA GLU A 197 -4.59 -12.85 -27.97
C GLU A 197 -3.10 -12.50 -28.07
N LYS A 198 -2.76 -11.22 -28.21
CA LYS A 198 -1.36 -10.75 -28.19
C LYS A 198 -0.69 -11.09 -26.87
N TRP A 199 -1.42 -10.93 -25.75
CA TRP A 199 -0.90 -11.20 -24.42
C TRP A 199 -0.65 -12.69 -24.21
N ASP A 200 -1.55 -13.58 -24.64
CA ASP A 200 -1.34 -15.03 -24.56
C ASP A 200 -0.10 -15.45 -25.36
N ALA A 201 0.07 -14.91 -26.57
CA ALA A 201 1.26 -15.16 -27.38
C ALA A 201 2.55 -14.65 -26.71
N ALA A 202 2.49 -13.52 -25.98
CA ALA A 202 3.60 -12.99 -25.20
C ALA A 202 3.90 -13.85 -23.96
N TYR A 203 2.86 -14.36 -23.31
CA TYR A 203 2.96 -15.23 -22.14
C TYR A 203 3.72 -16.52 -22.47
N ASP A 204 3.38 -17.12 -23.61
CA ASP A 204 4.04 -18.32 -24.16
C ASP A 204 5.53 -18.15 -24.38
N ARG A 205 6.02 -16.92 -24.62
CA ARG A 205 7.45 -16.66 -24.82
C ARG A 205 8.25 -16.68 -23.53
N GLY A 206 7.61 -16.61 -22.37
CA GLY A 206 8.30 -16.77 -21.10
C GLY A 206 7.65 -16.01 -19.95
N PRO A 207 6.94 -16.71 -19.06
CA PRO A 207 6.58 -16.15 -17.78
C PRO A 207 7.81 -16.08 -16.85
N GLY A 208 7.75 -15.26 -15.81
CA GLY A 208 8.84 -15.14 -14.85
C GLY A 208 8.45 -14.55 -13.49
N ILE A 209 9.42 -14.56 -12.57
CA ILE A 209 9.28 -14.05 -11.21
C ILE A 209 9.18 -12.52 -11.23
N TYR A 210 10.22 -11.87 -11.74
CA TYR A 210 10.29 -10.42 -11.90
C TYR A 210 9.51 -10.02 -13.14
N ASN A 211 8.66 -9.00 -13.01
CA ASN A 211 7.71 -8.63 -14.05
C ASN A 211 7.52 -7.10 -14.09
N PRO A 212 7.16 -6.54 -15.26
CA PRO A 212 6.98 -5.10 -15.45
C PRO A 212 5.86 -4.51 -14.59
N ASN A 213 4.82 -5.28 -14.29
CA ASN A 213 3.73 -4.85 -13.41
C ASN A 213 4.23 -4.63 -11.97
N ALA A 214 5.03 -5.55 -11.41
CA ALA A 214 5.61 -5.40 -10.08
C ALA A 214 6.56 -4.20 -9.96
N SER A 215 7.22 -3.80 -11.07
CA SER A 215 8.19 -2.69 -11.09
C SER A 215 7.59 -1.34 -11.51
N ARG A 216 6.49 -1.30 -12.27
CA ARG A 216 5.91 -0.06 -12.82
C ARG A 216 4.56 0.33 -12.22
N THR A 217 3.80 -0.61 -11.69
CA THR A 217 2.46 -0.33 -11.15
C THR A 217 2.40 -0.48 -9.63
N LYS A 218 2.04 0.62 -8.95
CA LYS A 218 1.41 0.60 -7.61
C LYS A 218 0.01 -0.04 -7.63
N HIS A 219 -0.55 -0.31 -8.82
CA HIS A 219 -1.92 -0.81 -9.04
C HIS A 219 -1.90 -2.25 -9.56
N ARG A 220 -2.22 -3.20 -8.67
CA ARG A 220 -2.41 -4.62 -9.02
C ARG A 220 -3.79 -4.90 -9.67
N LYS A 221 -4.64 -3.91 -9.98
CA LYS A 221 -6.05 -4.15 -10.38
C LYS A 221 -6.50 -3.62 -11.74
N ASP A 222 -5.70 -2.81 -12.45
CA ASP A 222 -6.04 -2.40 -13.82
C ASP A 222 -5.51 -3.42 -14.83
N ASP A 223 -6.43 -4.28 -15.30
CA ASP A 223 -6.16 -5.34 -16.27
C ASP A 223 -5.66 -4.80 -17.63
N LYS A 224 -6.19 -3.65 -18.09
CA LYS A 224 -5.76 -3.05 -19.36
C LYS A 224 -4.35 -2.52 -19.25
N LYS A 225 -4.02 -1.85 -18.14
CA LYS A 225 -2.66 -1.36 -17.88
C LYS A 225 -1.67 -2.49 -17.68
N ARG A 226 -2.07 -3.58 -17.01
CA ARG A 226 -1.25 -4.79 -16.89
C ARG A 226 -0.89 -5.35 -18.25
N ILE A 227 -1.90 -5.61 -19.09
CA ILE A 227 -1.68 -6.15 -20.44
C ILE A 227 -0.80 -5.19 -21.24
N HIS A 228 -1.02 -3.89 -21.14
CA HIS A 228 -0.16 -2.89 -21.78
C HIS A 228 1.31 -3.01 -21.35
N ASP A 229 1.59 -3.08 -20.05
CA ASP A 229 2.95 -3.16 -19.51
C ASP A 229 3.63 -4.50 -19.86
N ASP A 230 2.89 -5.60 -19.84
CA ASP A 230 3.38 -6.93 -20.24
C ASP A 230 3.71 -6.97 -21.74
N LEU A 231 2.83 -6.45 -22.60
CA LEU A 231 3.06 -6.34 -24.05
C LEU A 231 4.16 -5.33 -24.40
N LEU A 232 4.37 -4.32 -23.55
CA LEU A 232 5.48 -3.39 -23.70
C LEU A 232 6.81 -4.09 -23.38
N TYR A 233 6.84 -4.90 -22.32
CA TYR A 233 8.01 -5.69 -21.98
C TYR A 233 8.30 -6.74 -23.05
N ASP A 234 7.30 -7.46 -23.53
CA ASP A 234 7.44 -8.41 -24.64
C ASP A 234 8.13 -7.81 -25.87
N ARG A 235 7.70 -6.60 -26.27
CA ARG A 235 8.29 -5.89 -27.40
C ARG A 235 9.72 -5.41 -27.14
N ARG A 236 10.03 -5.01 -25.91
CA ARG A 236 11.27 -4.28 -25.56
C ARG A 236 12.25 -5.08 -24.70
N ALA A 237 11.98 -6.35 -24.44
CA ALA A 237 12.76 -7.16 -23.51
C ALA A 237 14.24 -7.17 -23.91
N SER A 238 15.10 -6.96 -22.92
CA SER A 238 16.54 -6.91 -23.11
C SER A 238 17.22 -7.14 -21.78
N LEU A 239 18.51 -7.49 -21.81
CA LEU A 239 19.31 -7.65 -20.59
C LEU A 239 19.30 -6.39 -19.71
N GLY A 240 19.31 -5.21 -20.32
CA GLY A 240 19.22 -3.93 -19.59
C GLY A 240 17.86 -3.70 -18.96
N PHE A 241 16.77 -4.06 -19.66
CA PHE A 241 15.42 -3.96 -19.11
C PHE A 241 15.23 -4.98 -17.97
N ASP A 242 15.73 -6.20 -18.11
CA ASP A 242 15.75 -7.22 -17.05
C ASP A 242 16.47 -6.73 -15.79
N PHE A 243 17.67 -6.16 -15.95
CA PHE A 243 18.43 -5.61 -14.82
C PHE A 243 17.69 -4.43 -14.15
N TYR A 244 17.00 -3.59 -14.94
CA TYR A 244 16.15 -2.53 -14.40
C TYR A 244 14.99 -3.09 -13.58
N LEU A 245 14.28 -4.09 -14.11
CA LEU A 245 13.16 -4.73 -13.41
C LEU A 245 13.60 -5.30 -12.07
N GLN A 246 14.71 -6.03 -12.04
CA GLN A 246 15.29 -6.58 -10.82
C GLN A 246 15.67 -5.47 -9.85
N THR A 247 16.48 -4.50 -10.30
CA THR A 247 16.98 -3.41 -9.45
C THR A 247 15.83 -2.61 -8.82
N VAL A 248 14.81 -2.23 -9.60
CA VAL A 248 13.68 -1.46 -9.08
C VAL A 248 12.85 -2.28 -8.10
N THR A 249 12.61 -3.56 -8.40
CA THR A 249 11.83 -4.45 -7.54
C THR A 249 12.57 -4.71 -6.22
N ASP A 250 13.86 -5.03 -6.29
CA ASP A 250 14.72 -5.25 -5.12
C ASP A 250 14.87 -3.98 -4.29
N LEU A 251 15.08 -2.81 -4.90
CA LEU A 251 15.15 -1.54 -4.18
C LEU A 251 13.83 -1.15 -3.53
N ARG A 252 12.67 -1.55 -4.08
CA ARG A 252 11.38 -1.37 -3.42
C ARG A 252 11.24 -2.28 -2.21
N MET A 253 11.63 -3.54 -2.33
CA MET A 253 11.62 -4.49 -1.21
C MET A 253 12.57 -4.04 -0.09
N ILE A 254 13.79 -3.62 -0.46
CA ILE A 254 14.76 -3.02 0.45
C ILE A 254 14.25 -1.67 0.98
N GLY A 255 13.54 -0.89 0.16
CA GLY A 255 12.93 0.38 0.52
C GLY A 255 11.83 0.23 1.56
N MET A 256 10.95 -0.77 1.42
CA MET A 256 9.96 -1.13 2.44
C MET A 256 10.65 -1.59 3.73
N PHE A 257 11.67 -2.45 3.60
CA PHE A 257 12.48 -2.89 4.73
C PHE A 257 13.25 -1.74 5.39
N ARG A 258 13.76 -0.78 4.61
CA ARG A 258 14.46 0.41 5.08
C ARG A 258 13.49 1.40 5.67
N THR A 259 12.37 1.75 5.06
CA THR A 259 11.37 2.63 5.67
C THR A 259 10.92 2.03 6.99
N TRP A 260 10.65 0.73 7.05
CA TRP A 260 10.35 0.01 8.29
C TRP A 260 11.51 0.02 9.30
N ALA A 261 12.73 -0.31 8.88
CA ALA A 261 13.91 -0.38 9.76
C ALA A 261 14.46 1.00 10.14
N THR A 262 14.31 2.03 9.30
CA THR A 262 14.78 3.42 9.46
C THR A 262 13.77 4.19 10.31
N ALA A 263 12.46 3.99 10.08
CA ALA A 263 11.42 4.42 11.01
C ALA A 263 11.68 3.86 12.41
N ARG A 264 12.21 2.64 12.50
CA ARG A 264 12.57 1.99 13.76
C ARG A 264 13.94 2.38 14.34
N SER A 265 14.91 2.80 13.52
CA SER A 265 16.33 2.87 13.95
C SER A 265 17.06 4.20 13.73
N TYR A 266 16.56 5.15 12.94
CA TYR A 266 17.37 6.33 12.54
C TYR A 266 16.63 7.66 12.36
N ALA A 267 15.32 7.76 12.62
CA ALA A 267 14.67 9.07 12.65
C ALA A 267 15.16 9.88 13.87
N PRO A 268 15.73 11.09 13.70
CA PRO A 268 15.96 11.97 14.84
C PRO A 268 14.62 12.25 15.54
N LEU A 269 14.52 11.83 16.80
CA LEU A 269 13.36 12.09 17.64
C LEU A 269 13.32 13.57 18.02
N LYS A 270 12.12 14.13 18.03
CA LYS A 270 11.83 15.45 18.58
C LYS A 270 10.91 15.30 19.77
N ASP A 271 11.34 15.84 20.91
CA ASP A 271 10.48 15.98 22.08
C ASP A 271 9.52 17.15 21.84
N VAL A 272 8.24 16.89 22.05
CA VAL A 272 7.14 17.83 21.89
C VAL A 272 6.32 17.83 23.18
N VAL A 273 5.79 18.99 23.54
CA VAL A 273 4.84 19.13 24.64
C VAL A 273 3.63 19.89 24.12
N VAL A 274 2.44 19.28 24.26
CA VAL A 274 1.16 19.93 23.98
C VAL A 274 0.31 19.82 25.23
N ASP A 275 -0.11 20.97 25.77
CA ASP A 275 -0.99 21.05 26.95
C ASP A 275 -0.52 20.16 28.13
N ASP A 276 0.77 20.30 28.46
CA ASP A 276 1.53 19.56 29.47
C ASP A 276 1.73 18.05 29.23
N ILE A 277 1.31 17.52 28.08
CA ILE A 277 1.51 16.12 27.71
C ILE A 277 2.78 16.01 26.85
N PRO A 278 3.88 15.43 27.36
CA PRO A 278 5.11 15.25 26.60
C PRO A 278 4.99 14.02 25.70
N PHE A 279 5.33 14.14 24.43
CA PHE A 279 5.40 13.03 23.48
C PHE A 279 6.54 13.21 22.49
N GLN A 280 6.91 12.14 21.80
CA GLN A 280 8.04 12.14 20.86
C GLN A 280 7.57 11.87 19.44
N ILE A 281 8.15 12.55 18.46
CA ILE A 281 7.84 12.35 17.05
C ILE A 281 9.12 11.98 16.30
N ALA A 282 9.04 10.93 15.51
CA ALA A 282 10.03 10.58 14.52
C ALA A 282 9.90 11.49 13.30
N VAL A 283 10.94 12.27 13.00
CA VAL A 283 11.03 13.10 11.80
C VAL A 283 12.30 12.74 11.03
N LEU A 284 12.18 12.49 9.72
CA LEU A 284 13.32 12.14 8.86
C LEU A 284 13.96 13.39 8.25
N THR A 285 13.20 14.47 8.07
CA THR A 285 13.68 15.71 7.46
C THR A 285 13.27 16.98 8.22
N HIS A 286 13.95 18.09 7.94
CA HIS A 286 13.58 19.40 8.51
C HIS A 286 12.22 19.90 7.98
N GLN A 287 11.85 19.55 6.74
CA GLN A 287 10.54 19.88 6.18
C GLN A 287 9.42 19.10 6.87
N GLU A 288 9.61 17.81 7.12
CA GLU A 288 8.68 17.00 7.90
C GLU A 288 8.50 17.55 9.31
N TRP A 289 9.57 18.06 9.93
CA TRP A 289 9.45 18.75 11.22
C TRP A 289 8.60 20.02 11.12
N ASN A 290 8.78 20.83 10.08
CA ASN A 290 7.95 22.04 9.92
C ASN A 290 6.48 21.69 9.66
N PHE A 291 6.22 20.61 8.93
CA PHE A 291 4.87 20.06 8.72
C PHE A 291 4.28 19.56 10.04
N ALA A 292 4.96 18.67 10.77
CA ALA A 292 4.50 18.19 12.08
C ALA A 292 4.28 19.34 13.07
N LYS A 293 5.15 20.35 13.07
CA LYS A 293 5.02 21.56 13.90
C LYS A 293 3.74 22.34 13.57
N HIS A 294 3.27 22.34 12.33
CA HIS A 294 2.01 22.96 11.96
C HIS A 294 0.83 22.28 12.65
N PHE A 295 0.68 20.95 12.52
CA PHE A 295 -0.36 20.18 13.21
C PHE A 295 -0.29 20.32 14.72
N ILE A 296 0.92 20.33 15.30
CA ILE A 296 1.10 20.55 16.74
C ILE A 296 0.54 21.90 17.17
N ASN A 297 0.78 22.96 16.38
CA ASN A 297 0.26 24.29 16.70
C ASN A 297 -1.26 24.35 16.51
N GLU A 298 -1.81 23.64 15.53
CA GLU A 298 -3.27 23.56 15.32
C GLU A 298 -3.96 22.81 16.45
N LEU A 299 -3.42 21.66 16.85
CA LEU A 299 -3.87 20.90 18.00
C LEU A 299 -3.91 21.74 19.28
N ALA A 300 -2.94 22.64 19.47
CA ALA A 300 -2.93 23.55 20.62
C ALA A 300 -4.10 24.56 20.62
N LEU A 301 -4.79 24.74 19.49
CA LEU A 301 -5.99 25.55 19.36
C LEU A 301 -7.27 24.73 19.61
N GLU A 302 -7.19 23.40 19.62
CA GLU A 302 -8.30 22.47 19.80
C GLU A 302 -8.48 22.04 21.27
N THR A 303 -8.63 23.02 22.16
CA THR A 303 -8.70 22.78 23.61
C THR A 303 -9.80 21.79 24.00
N ALA A 304 -10.95 21.81 23.31
CA ALA A 304 -12.05 20.89 23.57
C ALA A 304 -11.69 19.41 23.30
N LEU A 305 -10.92 19.14 22.24
CA LEU A 305 -10.44 17.79 21.92
C LEU A 305 -9.48 17.30 23.02
N LEU A 306 -8.55 18.16 23.41
CA LEU A 306 -7.54 17.88 24.44
C LEU A 306 -8.16 17.62 25.81
N GLU A 307 -9.09 18.48 26.23
CA GLU A 307 -9.83 18.34 27.49
C GLU A 307 -10.60 17.01 27.51
N ARG A 308 -11.18 16.61 26.37
CA ARG A 308 -11.88 15.34 26.27
C ARG A 308 -10.94 14.14 26.38
N MET A 309 -9.81 14.14 25.66
CA MET A 309 -8.80 13.07 25.79
C MET A 309 -8.31 12.91 27.24
N LYS A 310 -8.08 14.03 27.93
CA LYS A 310 -7.71 14.04 29.36
C LYS A 310 -8.81 13.48 30.25
N ALA A 311 -10.08 13.81 29.99
CA ALA A 311 -11.21 13.35 30.78
C ALA A 311 -11.45 11.84 30.67
N GLU A 312 -11.25 11.26 29.48
CA GLU A 312 -11.41 9.83 29.22
C GLU A 312 -10.27 8.98 29.82
N GLY A 313 -9.03 9.43 29.67
CA GLY A 313 -7.84 8.81 30.26
C GLY A 313 -7.69 7.32 29.91
N GLU A 314 -7.28 6.49 30.89
CA GLU A 314 -7.00 5.05 30.66
C GLU A 314 -8.23 4.20 30.27
N ASN A 315 -9.45 4.72 30.49
CA ASN A 315 -10.69 4.01 30.15
C ASN A 315 -11.23 4.39 28.77
N GLY A 316 -10.60 5.35 28.09
CA GLY A 316 -11.02 5.83 26.79
C GLY A 316 -10.56 4.94 25.63
N HIS A 317 -11.41 4.87 24.59
CA HIS A 317 -11.02 4.38 23.28
C HIS A 317 -11.21 5.49 22.25
N PHE A 318 -10.11 5.95 21.66
CA PHE A 318 -10.07 7.03 20.68
C PHE A 318 -10.00 6.48 19.25
N LEU A 319 -10.95 6.88 18.42
CA LEU A 319 -10.94 6.58 16.99
C LEU A 319 -10.40 7.78 16.22
N ASP A 320 -9.30 7.61 15.52
CA ASP A 320 -8.63 8.64 14.72
C ASP A 320 -8.80 8.34 13.23
N ILE A 321 -9.79 8.98 12.57
CA ILE A 321 -10.11 8.74 11.16
C ILE A 321 -9.43 9.82 10.32
N GLY A 322 -8.43 9.41 9.53
CA GLY A 322 -7.53 10.33 8.82
C GLY A 322 -6.31 10.70 9.66
N ALA A 323 -5.68 9.71 10.28
CA ALA A 323 -4.67 9.92 11.31
C ALA A 323 -3.35 10.54 10.81
N SER A 324 -3.10 10.57 9.50
CA SER A 324 -1.90 11.15 8.88
C SER A 324 -0.63 10.56 9.50
N ILE A 325 0.25 11.39 10.08
CA ILE A 325 1.47 10.95 10.75
C ILE A 325 1.24 10.55 12.23
N GLY A 326 0.02 10.60 12.74
CA GLY A 326 -0.35 10.10 14.06
C GLY A 326 -0.11 11.06 15.23
N ILE A 327 -0.25 12.37 15.04
CA ILE A 327 -0.08 13.36 16.13
C ILE A 327 -1.16 13.19 17.20
N TYR A 328 -2.43 13.20 16.80
CA TYR A 328 -3.58 13.01 17.69
C TYR A 328 -3.55 11.64 18.37
N SER A 329 -3.37 10.58 17.57
CA SER A 329 -3.12 9.22 18.05
C SER A 329 -2.02 9.15 19.12
N SER A 330 -0.86 9.76 18.89
CA SER A 330 0.27 9.75 19.83
C SER A 330 -0.07 10.44 21.15
N LEU A 331 -0.83 11.53 21.09
CA LEU A 331 -1.26 12.26 22.28
C LEU A 331 -2.27 11.48 23.11
N ALA A 332 -3.27 10.87 22.46
CA ALA A 332 -4.25 10.02 23.13
C ALA A 332 -3.55 8.86 23.88
N LEU A 333 -2.56 8.23 23.25
CA LEU A 333 -1.75 7.18 23.88
C LEU A 333 -0.99 7.65 25.12
N ARG A 334 -0.49 8.89 25.10
CA ARG A 334 0.25 9.47 26.25
C ARG A 334 -0.68 9.86 27.39
N ASN A 335 -1.97 10.06 27.11
CA ASN A 335 -3.03 10.16 28.12
C ASN A 335 -3.54 8.79 28.61
N GLY A 336 -2.96 7.68 28.13
CA GLY A 336 -3.29 6.33 28.57
C GLY A 336 -4.44 5.68 27.83
N MET A 337 -5.07 6.38 26.88
CA MET A 337 -6.18 5.86 26.07
C MET A 337 -5.71 4.69 25.18
N SER A 338 -6.67 3.86 24.78
CA SER A 338 -6.50 2.98 23.62
C SER A 338 -6.89 3.75 22.34
N VAL A 339 -6.25 3.42 21.22
CA VAL A 339 -6.40 4.13 19.95
C VAL A 339 -6.62 3.14 18.81
N THR A 340 -7.62 3.42 17.98
CA THR A 340 -7.76 2.84 16.64
C THR A 340 -7.58 3.97 15.62
N ALA A 341 -6.60 3.84 14.73
CA ALA A 341 -6.26 4.91 13.78
C ALA A 341 -6.30 4.41 12.33
N PHE A 342 -6.93 5.20 11.47
CA PHE A 342 -7.07 4.93 10.03
C PHE A 342 -6.20 5.89 9.23
N GLU A 343 -5.30 5.36 8.41
CA GLU A 343 -4.52 6.15 7.46
C GLU A 343 -4.26 5.35 6.17
N PRO A 344 -4.91 5.70 5.05
CA PRO A 344 -4.82 4.93 3.82
C PRO A 344 -3.53 5.18 3.00
N ASP A 345 -2.83 6.31 3.16
CA ASP A 345 -1.57 6.55 2.44
C ASP A 345 -0.43 5.73 3.04
N PRO A 346 0.24 4.85 2.27
CA PRO A 346 1.30 4.00 2.80
C PRO A 346 2.50 4.75 3.39
N GLN A 347 2.79 5.98 2.95
CA GLN A 347 3.91 6.75 3.49
C GLN A 347 3.53 7.40 4.83
N SER A 348 2.34 8.00 4.92
CA SER A 348 1.79 8.52 6.18
C SER A 348 1.58 7.39 7.19
N PHE A 349 1.03 6.25 6.77
CA PHE A 349 0.83 5.08 7.61
C PHE A 349 2.15 4.55 8.21
N GLY A 350 3.23 4.53 7.42
CA GLY A 350 4.55 4.16 7.92
C GLY A 350 5.05 5.10 9.04
N ARG A 351 4.71 6.39 8.99
CA ARG A 351 5.04 7.39 10.01
C ARG A 351 4.13 7.28 11.23
N LEU A 352 2.82 7.10 11.03
CA LEU A 352 1.84 6.80 12.07
C LEU A 352 2.29 5.61 12.93
N MET A 353 2.70 4.51 12.29
CA MET A 353 3.20 3.33 12.99
C MET A 353 4.43 3.63 13.84
N ALA A 354 5.39 4.40 13.32
CA ALA A 354 6.59 4.77 14.06
C ALA A 354 6.25 5.65 15.28
N ASN A 355 5.44 6.69 15.07
CA ASN A 355 5.08 7.66 16.10
C ASN A 355 4.23 7.03 17.21
N THR A 356 3.27 6.17 16.85
CA THR A 356 2.46 5.46 17.86
C THR A 356 3.26 4.42 18.62
N GLU A 357 4.20 3.70 17.98
CA GLU A 357 5.09 2.75 18.68
C GLU A 357 5.97 3.45 19.72
N ILE A 358 6.47 4.66 19.42
CA ILE A 358 7.29 5.45 20.34
C ILE A 358 6.46 5.92 21.56
N ASN A 359 5.19 6.27 21.35
CA ASN A 359 4.36 6.90 22.38
C ASN A 359 3.46 5.93 23.15
N ALA A 360 3.22 4.72 22.62
CA ALA A 360 2.43 3.70 23.28
C ALA A 360 3.11 3.22 24.57
N GLN A 361 2.38 3.25 25.68
CA GLN A 361 2.88 2.77 26.96
C GLN A 361 2.77 1.24 27.07
N ARG A 362 1.81 0.63 26.35
CA ARG A 362 1.56 -0.82 26.31
C ARG A 362 1.26 -1.27 24.89
N ARG A 363 1.75 -2.44 24.51
CA ARG A 363 1.61 -3.00 23.14
C ARG A 363 0.17 -3.21 22.64
N GLY A 364 -0.81 -3.29 23.55
CA GLY A 364 -2.22 -3.52 23.20
C GLY A 364 -3.07 -2.25 23.12
N GLN A 365 -2.48 -1.06 23.29
CA GLN A 365 -3.23 0.21 23.25
C GLN A 365 -3.46 0.74 21.83
N VAL A 366 -2.86 0.14 20.79
CA VAL A 366 -2.90 0.70 19.43
C VAL A 366 -3.34 -0.35 18.43
N GLN A 367 -4.38 -0.02 17.66
CA GLN A 367 -4.77 -0.69 16.43
C GLN A 367 -4.60 0.29 15.27
N LEU A 368 -3.77 -0.06 14.28
CA LEU A 368 -3.53 0.77 13.09
C LEU A 368 -4.08 0.06 11.87
N ILE A 369 -4.85 0.77 11.04
CA ILE A 369 -5.56 0.18 9.90
C ILE A 369 -5.28 1.03 8.65
N ASP A 370 -4.69 0.41 7.63
CA ASP A 370 -4.28 1.06 6.37
C ASP A 370 -5.42 1.09 5.32
N VAL A 371 -6.61 1.51 5.75
CA VAL A 371 -7.82 1.59 4.92
C VAL A 371 -8.43 2.99 5.00
N ALA A 372 -9.13 3.40 3.94
CA ALA A 372 -9.96 4.60 3.96
C ALA A 372 -11.38 4.24 4.42
N LEU A 373 -11.98 5.06 5.27
CA LEU A 373 -13.39 4.91 5.59
C LEU A 373 -14.24 5.61 4.54
N SER A 374 -15.31 4.95 4.11
CA SER A 374 -16.17 5.41 3.02
C SER A 374 -17.60 4.90 3.22
N ASP A 375 -18.50 5.27 2.31
CA ASP A 375 -19.90 4.85 2.29
C ASP A 375 -20.08 3.43 1.70
N GLU A 376 -19.03 2.89 1.07
CA GLU A 376 -19.00 1.52 0.57
C GLU A 376 -17.65 0.81 0.78
N THR A 377 -17.73 -0.51 0.96
CA THR A 377 -16.55 -1.39 1.06
C THR A 377 -16.06 -1.78 -0.33
N GLY A 378 -14.77 -1.58 -0.57
CA GLY A 378 -14.19 -1.75 -1.91
C GLY A 378 -12.77 -1.19 -2.02
N SER A 379 -12.58 -0.30 -2.99
CA SER A 379 -11.31 0.41 -3.17
C SER A 379 -11.53 1.75 -3.84
N ALA A 380 -10.78 2.76 -3.38
CA ALA A 380 -10.84 4.12 -3.90
C ALA A 380 -9.45 4.62 -4.34
N ALA A 381 -9.44 5.63 -5.21
CA ALA A 381 -8.23 6.31 -5.61
C ALA A 381 -7.88 7.40 -4.58
N LEU A 382 -6.75 7.24 -3.91
CA LEU A 382 -6.14 8.25 -3.05
C LEU A 382 -5.09 9.03 -3.82
N PHE A 383 -5.26 10.33 -3.94
CA PHE A 383 -4.32 11.21 -4.61
C PHE A 383 -3.47 11.89 -3.53
N SER A 384 -2.15 11.88 -3.74
CA SER A 384 -1.20 12.55 -2.86
C SER A 384 -0.35 13.48 -3.70
N ASP A 385 -0.14 14.69 -3.21
CA ASP A 385 0.69 15.73 -3.84
C ASP A 385 2.20 15.48 -3.68
N GLY A 386 2.59 14.30 -3.21
CA GLY A 386 3.99 13.96 -2.98
C GLY A 386 4.58 14.73 -1.80
N ILE A 387 5.88 14.53 -1.58
CA ILE A 387 6.61 14.86 -0.34
C ILE A 387 6.60 16.36 0.01
N GLU A 388 6.26 17.24 -0.93
CA GLU A 388 6.50 18.67 -0.78
C GLU A 388 5.29 19.47 -0.25
N HIS A 389 4.05 19.07 -0.52
CA HIS A 389 2.86 19.83 -0.06
C HIS A 389 1.60 18.96 -0.02
N GLY A 390 1.06 18.59 1.15
CA GLY A 390 -0.38 18.26 1.26
C GLY A 390 -0.73 16.87 1.80
N CYS A 391 -1.75 16.87 2.67
CA CYS A 391 -2.44 15.70 3.17
C CYS A 391 -2.96 14.85 2.00
N PRO A 392 -2.69 13.52 1.97
CA PRO A 392 -3.30 12.62 1.00
C PRO A 392 -4.82 12.70 1.09
N SER A 393 -5.50 12.84 -0.05
CA SER A 393 -6.97 12.96 -0.11
C SER A 393 -7.53 12.08 -1.23
N LEU A 394 -8.78 11.62 -1.10
CA LEU A 394 -9.48 10.87 -2.17
C LEU A 394 -9.79 11.75 -3.41
N ARG A 395 -9.40 13.03 -3.37
CA ARG A 395 -9.61 14.06 -4.40
C ARG A 395 -8.66 13.94 -5.59
N ARG A 396 -9.17 14.07 -6.82
CA ARG A 396 -8.36 14.42 -8.00
C ARG A 396 -8.30 15.94 -8.23
N THR A 397 -7.13 16.56 -8.11
CA THR A 397 -6.90 17.96 -8.52
C THR A 397 -6.55 18.04 -10.01
N LEU A 398 -6.88 19.14 -10.70
CA LEU A 398 -6.73 19.30 -12.17
C LEU A 398 -5.28 19.10 -12.69
N ASP A 399 -4.27 19.22 -11.82
CA ASP A 399 -2.85 19.00 -12.11
C ASP A 399 -2.30 17.63 -11.66
N GLN A 400 -3.12 16.75 -11.06
CA GLN A 400 -2.67 15.47 -10.52
C GLN A 400 -2.81 14.31 -11.52
N SER A 401 -1.69 13.65 -11.83
CA SER A 401 -1.63 12.49 -12.74
C SER A 401 -1.32 11.16 -12.02
N THR A 402 -1.18 11.16 -10.70
CA THR A 402 -0.75 10.01 -9.89
C THR A 402 -1.64 9.81 -8.68
N PHE A 403 -2.18 8.59 -8.51
CA PHE A 403 -2.95 8.16 -7.35
C PHE A 403 -2.44 6.80 -6.84
N VAL A 404 -2.77 6.44 -5.61
CA VAL A 404 -2.60 5.12 -5.01
C VAL A 404 -4.01 4.54 -4.84
N GLU A 405 -4.21 3.28 -5.20
CA GLU A 405 -5.49 2.63 -4.92
C GLU A 405 -5.43 2.06 -3.50
N VAL A 406 -6.40 2.44 -2.68
CA VAL A 406 -6.46 2.07 -1.26
C VAL A 406 -7.76 1.31 -0.99
N PRO A 407 -7.74 0.30 -0.11
CA PRO A 407 -8.96 -0.38 0.31
C PRO A 407 -9.90 0.59 1.04
N THR A 408 -11.21 0.42 0.84
CA THR A 408 -12.24 1.16 1.56
C THR A 408 -13.11 0.23 2.39
N PHE A 409 -13.57 0.70 3.55
CA PHE A 409 -14.54 0.01 4.41
C PHE A 409 -15.56 1.00 4.98
N THR A 410 -16.74 0.51 5.33
CA THR A 410 -17.73 1.30 6.08
C THR A 410 -17.45 1.20 7.59
N LEU A 411 -17.71 2.28 8.33
CA LEU A 411 -17.51 2.28 9.79
C LEU A 411 -18.46 1.31 10.49
N ASP A 412 -19.70 1.17 9.99
CA ASP A 412 -20.69 0.22 10.48
C ASP A 412 -20.16 -1.22 10.38
N GLU A 413 -19.54 -1.60 9.26
CA GLU A 413 -18.96 -2.93 9.10
C GLU A 413 -17.87 -3.21 10.14
N LEU A 414 -17.06 -2.21 10.48
CA LEU A 414 -15.99 -2.36 11.45
C LEU A 414 -16.51 -2.45 12.90
N ILE A 415 -17.41 -1.55 13.29
CA ILE A 415 -17.89 -1.50 14.68
C ILE A 415 -18.91 -2.60 14.97
N LEU A 416 -19.91 -2.79 14.10
CA LEU A 416 -21.03 -3.70 14.38
C LEU A 416 -20.61 -5.16 14.37
N ASN A 417 -19.55 -5.47 13.60
CA ASN A 417 -18.99 -6.80 13.59
C ASN A 417 -17.89 -7.02 14.64
N GLY A 418 -17.56 -6.02 15.47
CA GLY A 418 -16.53 -6.14 16.50
C GLY A 418 -15.10 -6.25 15.96
N LEU A 419 -14.87 -5.73 14.74
CA LEU A 419 -13.54 -5.64 14.14
C LEU A 419 -12.68 -4.57 14.82
N ILE A 420 -13.32 -3.54 15.35
CA ILE A 420 -12.71 -2.51 16.20
C ILE A 420 -13.53 -2.35 17.47
N ASP A 421 -12.87 -1.94 18.55
CA ASP A 421 -13.55 -1.63 19.81
C ASP A 421 -14.48 -0.42 19.63
N ARG A 422 -15.56 -0.40 20.40
CA ARG A 422 -16.46 0.77 20.39
C ARG A 422 -15.73 1.98 20.97
N PRO A 423 -15.62 3.08 20.22
CA PRO A 423 -14.95 4.26 20.72
C PRO A 423 -15.80 4.96 21.77
N THR A 424 -15.13 5.66 22.67
CA THR A 424 -15.74 6.68 23.52
C THR A 424 -15.64 8.07 22.90
N PHE A 425 -14.72 8.22 21.94
CA PHE A 425 -14.43 9.48 21.26
C PHE A 425 -13.91 9.26 19.84
N ILE A 426 -14.35 10.10 18.88
CA ILE A 426 -13.98 9.98 17.45
C ILE A 426 -13.47 11.33 16.92
N LYS A 427 -12.34 11.34 16.22
CA LYS A 427 -11.95 12.42 15.29
C LYS A 427 -12.19 11.98 13.84
N ILE A 428 -12.75 12.85 13.02
CA ILE A 428 -12.89 12.68 11.57
C ILE A 428 -12.23 13.87 10.88
N ASP A 429 -11.22 13.59 10.06
CA ASP A 429 -10.48 14.59 9.28
C ASP A 429 -9.94 13.92 8.01
N VAL A 430 -10.77 13.94 6.96
CA VAL A 430 -10.56 13.15 5.74
C VAL A 430 -10.58 14.01 4.47
N GLU A 431 -10.32 15.31 4.63
CA GLU A 431 -10.06 16.26 3.55
C GLU A 431 -11.20 16.30 2.49
N GLY A 432 -12.45 16.35 2.96
CA GLY A 432 -13.66 16.51 2.13
C GLY A 432 -14.54 15.26 2.01
N ALA A 433 -14.03 14.08 2.39
CA ALA A 433 -14.78 12.81 2.32
C ALA A 433 -15.64 12.53 3.57
N GLU A 434 -15.89 13.54 4.41
CA GLU A 434 -16.52 13.37 5.73
C GLU A 434 -17.91 12.76 5.60
N MET A 435 -18.68 13.19 4.60
CA MET A 435 -20.02 12.66 4.36
C MET A 435 -20.01 11.17 4.00
N ASN A 436 -19.00 10.69 3.26
CA ASN A 436 -18.87 9.27 2.95
C ASN A 436 -18.61 8.46 4.23
N VAL A 437 -17.76 8.96 5.13
CA VAL A 437 -17.51 8.34 6.44
C VAL A 437 -18.81 8.29 7.26
N LEU A 438 -19.56 9.39 7.31
CA LEU A 438 -20.84 9.47 8.03
C LEU A 438 -21.88 8.50 7.47
N ARG A 439 -22.04 8.44 6.15
CA ARG A 439 -22.95 7.48 5.47
C ARG A 439 -22.52 6.03 5.73
N GLY A 440 -21.23 5.73 5.71
CA GLY A 440 -20.69 4.42 6.04
C GLY A 440 -20.82 4.03 7.52
N GLY A 441 -21.07 4.99 8.41
CA GLY A 441 -21.29 4.77 9.85
C GLY A 441 -22.72 5.01 10.30
N ALA A 442 -23.69 5.07 9.39
CA ALA A 442 -25.03 5.57 9.68
C ALA A 442 -25.71 4.79 10.82
N GLN A 443 -25.62 3.45 10.85
CA GLN A 443 -26.24 2.66 11.92
C GLN A 443 -25.55 2.91 13.27
N TYR A 444 -24.23 2.99 13.28
CA TYR A 444 -23.46 3.29 14.48
C TYR A 444 -23.79 4.70 14.98
N PHE A 445 -23.71 5.72 14.14
CA PHE A 445 -23.94 7.11 14.52
C PHE A 445 -25.39 7.36 14.96
N SER A 446 -26.38 6.67 14.40
CA SER A 446 -27.76 6.72 14.89
C SER A 446 -27.93 6.12 16.29
N SER A 447 -27.04 5.24 16.75
CA SER A 447 -27.15 4.58 18.06
C SER A 447 -27.08 5.57 19.23
N PRO A 448 -27.93 5.45 20.27
CA PRO A 448 -27.83 6.26 21.50
C PRO A 448 -26.50 6.09 22.25
N GLU A 449 -25.81 4.97 22.02
CA GLU A 449 -24.51 4.67 22.64
C GLU A 449 -23.32 5.22 21.86
N ALA A 450 -23.54 5.83 20.69
CA ALA A 450 -22.48 6.34 19.85
C ALA A 450 -21.59 7.36 20.58
N ALA A 451 -20.31 7.35 20.23
CA ALA A 451 -19.31 8.27 20.74
C ALA A 451 -19.60 9.71 20.34
N ASP A 452 -19.05 10.64 21.11
CA ASP A 452 -18.98 12.04 20.71
C ASP A 452 -17.98 12.21 19.57
N ILE A 453 -18.28 13.16 18.68
CA ILE A 453 -17.57 13.36 17.42
C ILE A 453 -16.89 14.72 17.43
N PHE A 454 -15.62 14.72 17.04
CA PHE A 454 -14.90 15.90 16.63
C PHE A 454 -14.64 15.78 15.12
N ILE A 455 -15.16 16.72 14.33
CA ILE A 455 -15.09 16.64 12.87
C ILE A 455 -14.53 17.94 12.30
N GLU A 456 -13.57 17.78 11.41
CA GLU A 456 -12.95 18.86 10.65
C GLU A 456 -13.46 18.75 9.22
N VAL A 457 -14.14 19.80 8.75
CA VAL A 457 -14.66 19.84 7.38
C VAL A 457 -13.99 20.96 6.61
N HIS A 458 -13.78 20.73 5.32
CA HIS A 458 -13.22 21.70 4.38
C HIS A 458 -14.31 22.14 3.42
N PRO A 459 -14.98 23.30 3.64
CA PRO A 459 -16.10 23.74 2.79
C PRO A 459 -15.78 23.83 1.29
N ASP A 460 -14.52 24.10 0.95
CA ASP A 460 -14.05 24.14 -0.44
C ASP A 460 -13.90 22.74 -1.07
N PHE A 461 -13.81 21.67 -0.27
CA PHE A 461 -13.60 20.29 -0.73
C PHE A 461 -14.88 19.44 -0.70
N LEU A 462 -15.81 19.70 0.22
CA LEU A 462 -17.08 18.98 0.31
C LEU A 462 -17.85 18.89 -1.02
N PRO A 463 -17.92 19.95 -1.86
CA PRO A 463 -18.64 19.87 -3.15
C PRO A 463 -18.01 18.87 -4.14
N LEU A 464 -16.75 18.48 -3.95
CA LEU A 464 -16.09 17.49 -4.79
C LEU A 464 -16.53 16.05 -4.47
N PHE A 465 -17.17 15.87 -3.31
CA PHE A 465 -17.79 14.62 -2.85
C PHE A 465 -19.32 14.73 -2.84
N ASP A 466 -19.88 15.66 -3.64
CA ASP A 466 -21.32 15.92 -3.72
C ASP A 466 -21.96 16.20 -2.34
N SER A 467 -21.26 16.97 -1.50
CA SER A 467 -21.61 17.27 -0.10
C SER A 467 -21.47 18.77 0.23
N SER A 468 -22.05 19.22 1.35
CA SER A 468 -21.83 20.55 1.94
C SER A 468 -21.69 20.50 3.47
N ALA A 469 -21.19 21.60 4.07
CA ALA A 469 -21.05 21.68 5.52
C ALA A 469 -22.41 21.64 6.22
N GLU A 470 -23.43 22.25 5.61
CA GLU A 470 -24.82 22.18 6.08
C GLU A 470 -25.36 20.76 6.04
N GLU A 471 -25.04 19.98 5.00
CA GLU A 471 -25.44 18.58 4.90
C GLU A 471 -24.78 17.73 5.99
N VAL A 472 -23.48 17.93 6.25
CA VAL A 472 -22.76 17.27 7.34
C VAL A 472 -23.40 17.57 8.70
N ILE A 473 -23.66 18.85 8.98
CA ILE A 473 -24.30 19.27 10.23
C ILE A 473 -25.71 18.67 10.34
N GLY A 474 -26.53 18.80 9.31
CA GLY A 474 -27.90 18.30 9.28
C GLY A 474 -27.97 16.78 9.44
N THR A 475 -27.07 16.03 8.80
CA THR A 475 -26.97 14.58 8.97
C THR A 475 -26.67 14.23 10.44
N LEU A 476 -25.71 14.92 11.06
CA LEU A 476 -25.36 14.68 12.46
C LEU A 476 -26.50 15.06 13.42
N THR A 477 -27.14 16.22 13.24
CA THR A 477 -28.16 16.71 14.18
C THR A 477 -29.53 16.07 13.95
N ASP A 478 -29.99 16.06 12.70
CA ASP A 478 -31.38 15.76 12.35
C ASP A 478 -31.58 14.26 12.12
N GLU A 479 -30.60 13.58 11.52
CA GLU A 479 -30.69 12.14 11.23
C GLU A 479 -30.06 11.29 12.34
N PHE A 480 -28.86 11.68 12.80
CA PHE A 480 -28.13 10.94 13.82
C PHE A 480 -28.42 11.44 15.23
N GLY A 481 -29.11 12.56 15.44
CA GLY A 481 -29.55 12.99 16.78
C GLY A 481 -28.42 13.49 17.69
N TYR A 482 -27.33 14.01 17.12
CA TYR A 482 -26.28 14.70 17.87
C TYR A 482 -26.67 16.15 18.21
N THR A 483 -26.07 16.69 19.26
CA THR A 483 -26.13 18.12 19.58
C THR A 483 -24.79 18.77 19.25
N LEU A 484 -24.80 19.83 18.45
CA LEU A 484 -23.61 20.65 18.19
C LEU A 484 -23.21 21.37 19.48
N VAL A 485 -22.01 21.08 20.00
CA VAL A 485 -21.48 21.64 21.25
C VAL A 485 -20.64 22.88 20.98
N SER A 486 -19.77 22.82 19.97
CA SER A 486 -18.95 23.97 19.57
C SER A 486 -18.62 23.92 18.08
N SER A 487 -18.40 25.08 17.51
CA SER A 487 -17.92 25.25 16.13
C SER A 487 -16.88 26.36 16.09
N MET A 488 -15.76 26.12 15.43
CA MET A 488 -14.68 27.08 15.23
C MET A 488 -14.33 27.15 13.75
N HIS A 489 -14.25 28.37 13.21
CA HIS A 489 -13.75 28.59 11.86
C HIS A 489 -12.24 28.82 11.89
N LYS A 490 -11.48 28.02 11.13
CA LYS A 490 -10.04 28.14 10.95
C LYS A 490 -9.75 28.38 9.47
N GLN A 491 -9.43 29.61 9.05
CA GLN A 491 -9.08 29.92 7.64
C GLN A 491 -10.03 29.27 6.59
N ASN A 492 -9.70 28.08 6.08
CA ASN A 492 -10.43 27.32 5.05
C ASN A 492 -11.16 26.07 5.59
N GLU A 493 -11.21 25.90 6.91
CA GLU A 493 -11.75 24.74 7.61
C GLU A 493 -12.78 25.17 8.67
N VAL A 494 -13.70 24.26 8.96
CA VAL A 494 -14.64 24.39 10.07
C VAL A 494 -14.49 23.18 10.95
N VAL A 495 -14.14 23.42 12.20
CA VAL A 495 -13.96 22.38 13.21
C VAL A 495 -15.16 22.38 14.13
N MET A 496 -15.79 21.24 14.31
CA MET A 496 -17.03 21.10 15.05
C MET A 496 -16.95 19.96 16.04
N SER A 497 -17.54 20.15 17.20
CA SER A 497 -17.73 19.09 18.19
C SER A 497 -19.21 18.82 18.39
N PHE A 498 -19.55 17.53 18.41
CA PHE A 498 -20.90 17.03 18.53
C PHE A 498 -20.98 16.05 19.69
N SER A 499 -21.96 16.23 20.55
CA SER A 499 -22.24 15.31 21.66
C SER A 499 -23.47 14.46 21.34
N LYS A 500 -23.34 13.15 21.58
CA LYS A 500 -24.47 12.21 21.53
C LYS A 500 -25.23 12.20 22.85
N ARG A 501 -24.53 12.44 23.96
CA ARG A 501 -25.08 12.48 25.32
C ARG A 501 -24.98 13.93 25.80
N GLY A 502 -26.04 14.70 25.54
CA GLY A 502 -26.09 16.15 25.74
C GLY A 502 -25.54 16.67 27.06
#